data_AF-A0A919D2D3-F1
#
_entry.id   AF-A0A919D2D3-F1
#
_cell.length_a   1.000
_cell.length_b   1.000
_cell.length_c   1.000
_cell.angle_alpha   90.00
_cell.angle_beta   90.00
_cell.angle_gamma   90.00
#
_symmetry.space_group_name_H-M   'P 1'
#
loop_
_entity.id
_entity.type
_entity.pdbx_description
1 polymer ?
#
loop_
_entity_poly.entity_id
_entity_poly.type
_entity_poly.pdbx_seq_one_letter_code
_entity_poly.pdbx_strand_id
1 'polypeptide(L)' 'MIAVELAAERIVVLGQAAPGITVADLTVGMEVEVVPGVLHEDTETTWTTWYWRPTGVRA' A
#
# COMPACT_ATOMS: atom_id res chain seq x y z
N MET A 1 6.89 -4.89 4.44
CA MET A 1 7.16 -3.52 3.96
C MET A 1 7.46 -3.61 2.48
N ILE A 2 7.02 -2.65 1.68
CA ILE A 2 7.23 -2.60 0.24
C ILE A 2 7.78 -1.23 -0.16
N ALA A 3 8.54 -1.20 -1.26
CA ALA A 3 9.10 0.01 -1.84
C ALA A 3 8.49 0.22 -3.22
N VAL A 4 7.88 1.38 -3.45
CA VAL A 4 7.19 1.70 -4.70
C VAL A 4 7.89 2.89 -5.35
N GLU A 5 8.34 2.72 -6.60
CA GLU A 5 8.84 3.83 -7.41
C GLU A 5 7.66 4.55 -8.06
N LEU A 6 7.56 5.85 -7.80
CA LEU A 6 6.66 6.74 -8.52
C LEU A 6 7.37 7.20 -9.79
N ALA A 7 6.95 6.66 -10.93
CA ALA A 7 7.71 6.75 -12.18
C ALA A 7 7.84 8.18 -12.72
N ALA A 8 6.83 9.05 -12.53
CA ALA A 8 6.88 10.43 -13.00
C ALA A 8 7.80 11.30 -12.11
N GLU A 9 7.79 11.04 -10.81
CA GLU A 9 8.48 11.80 -9.79
C GLU A 9 9.92 11.30 -9.55
N ARG A 10 10.22 10.06 -9.98
CA ARG A 10 11.49 9.35 -9.72
C ARG A 10 11.83 9.26 -8.23
N ILE A 11 10.79 9.04 -7.42
CA ILE A 11 10.89 8.89 -5.97
C ILE A 11 10.51 7.48 -5.57
N VAL A 12 11.21 6.93 -4.57
CA VAL A 12 10.82 5.69 -3.92
C VAL A 12 10.11 6.01 -2.61
N VAL A 13 8.88 5.53 -2.46
CA VAL A 13 8.11 5.64 -1.23
C VAL A 13 8.06 4.28 -0.55
N LEU A 14 8.50 4.23 0.71
CA LEU A 14 8.37 3.04 1.55
C LEU A 14 7.02 3.04 2.24
N GLY A 15 6.33 1.91 2.21
CA GLY A 15 5.03 1.76 2.83
C GLY A 15 4.62 0.32 3.08
N GLN A 16 3.34 0.15 3.41
CA GLN A 16 2.74 -1.15 3.68
C GLN A 16 1.79 -1.54 2.55
N ALA A 17 1.68 -2.85 2.31
CA ALA A 17 0.63 -3.38 1.45
C ALA A 17 -0.72 -3.24 2.17
N ALA A 18 -1.81 -3.13 1.40
CA ALA A 18 -3.15 -3.09 1.96
C ALA A 18 -3.45 -4.33 2.82
N PRO A 19 -4.31 -4.22 3.86
CA PRO A 19 -4.69 -5.36 4.69
C PRO A 19 -5.16 -6.57 3.86
N GLY A 20 -4.72 -7.77 4.23
CA GLY A 20 -5.03 -9.01 3.51
C GLY A 20 -4.05 -9.36 2.37
N ILE A 21 -3.22 -8.42 1.92
CA ILE A 21 -2.16 -8.70 0.94
C ILE A 21 -0.93 -9.26 1.65
N THR A 22 -0.45 -10.40 1.18
CA THR A 22 0.75 -11.07 1.69
C THR A 22 1.91 -10.95 0.72
N VAL A 23 3.11 -11.37 1.15
CA VAL A 23 4.28 -11.41 0.28
C VAL A 23 4.13 -12.38 -0.89
N ALA A 24 3.25 -13.38 -0.79
CA ALA A 24 2.99 -14.33 -1.87
C ALA A 24 2.18 -13.68 -3.02
N ASP A 25 1.49 -12.58 -2.73
CA ASP A 25 0.68 -11.83 -3.70
C ASP A 25 1.50 -10.75 -4.44
N LEU A 26 2.81 -10.64 -4.13
CA LEU A 26 3.66 -9.55 -4.58
C LEU A 26 4.85 -10.05 -5.39
N THR A 27 5.17 -9.32 -6.47
CA THR A 27 6.41 -9.50 -7.23
C THR A 27 7.09 -8.16 -7.48
N VAL A 28 8.42 -8.15 -7.60
CA VAL A 28 9.16 -6.94 -8.01
C VAL A 28 8.72 -6.52 -9.42
N GLY A 29 8.54 -5.22 -9.61
CA GLY A 29 8.07 -4.64 -10.89
C GLY A 29 6.56 -4.73 -11.10
N MET A 30 5.80 -5.27 -10.15
CA MET A 30 4.34 -5.27 -10.19
C MET A 30 3.78 -3.86 -10.06
N GLU A 31 2.79 -3.52 -10.88
CA GLU A 31 2.05 -2.26 -10.74
C GLU A 31 1.15 -2.29 -9.50
N VAL A 32 1.17 -1.18 -8.78
CA VAL A 32 0.37 -0.97 -7.58
C VAL A 32 -0.30 0.39 -7.64
N GLU A 33 -1.43 0.50 -6.97
CA GLU A 33 -2.14 1.75 -6.74
C GLU A 33 -2.07 2.13 -5.26
N VAL A 34 -2.12 3.44 -5.00
CA VAL A 34 -2.27 3.95 -3.63
C VAL A 34 -3.73 3.87 -3.22
N VAL A 35 -4.01 3.33 -2.03
CA VAL A 35 -5.36 3.24 -1.47
C VAL A 35 -5.38 3.79 -0.05
N PRO A 36 -6.42 4.54 0.35
CA PRO A 36 -6.55 5.01 1.73
C PRO A 36 -6.89 3.84 2.67
N GLY A 37 -6.51 3.95 3.92
CA GLY A 37 -6.91 3.00 4.96
C GLY A 37 -6.74 3.54 6.37
N VAL A 38 -7.06 2.70 7.36
CA VAL A 38 -6.94 3.02 8.79
C VAL A 38 -5.65 2.41 9.33
N LEU A 39 -4.76 3.26 9.86
CA LEU A 39 -3.55 2.82 10.55
C LEU A 39 -3.87 2.31 11.95
N HIS A 40 -4.73 3.06 12.64
CA HIS A 40 -5.16 2.77 14.00
C HIS A 40 -6.49 3.49 14.27
N GLU A 41 -7.28 2.94 15.18
CA GLU A 41 -8.49 3.58 15.68
C GLU A 41 -8.63 3.31 17.18
N ASP A 42 -9.11 4.31 17.89
CA ASP A 42 -9.60 4.19 19.26
C ASP A 42 -11.03 4.75 19.36
N THR A 43 -11.53 4.97 20.58
CA THR A 43 -12.90 5.44 20.80
C THR A 43 -13.16 6.87 20.32
N GLU A 44 -12.12 7.68 20.10
CA GLU A 44 -12.24 9.10 19.78
C GLU A 44 -11.62 9.46 18.43
N THR A 45 -10.57 8.76 18.01
CA THR A 45 -9.77 9.13 16.84
C THR A 45 -9.54 7.94 15.91
N THR A 46 -9.71 8.19 14.62
CA THR A 46 -9.26 7.30 13.55
C THR A 46 -8.05 7.93 12.86
N TRP A 47 -6.90 7.26 12.96
CA TRP A 47 -5.71 7.64 12.21
C TRP A 47 -5.71 6.96 10.86
N THR A 48 -5.71 7.76 9.80
CA THR A 48 -5.66 7.27 8.42
C THR A 48 -4.24 7.15 7.90
N THR A 49 -4.03 6.26 6.95
CA THR A 49 -2.76 6.08 6.22
C THR A 49 -3.04 5.76 4.75
N TRP A 50 -1.95 5.66 3.98
CA TRP A 50 -1.94 5.18 2.61
C TRP A 50 -1.28 3.82 2.54
N TYR A 51 -1.96 2.88 1.90
CA TYR A 51 -1.46 1.56 1.58
C TYR A 51 -1.22 1.42 0.08
N TRP A 52 -0.47 0.40 -0.32
CA TRP A 52 -0.36 0.02 -1.72
C TRP A 52 -1.11 -1.28 -1.99
N ARG A 53 -1.83 -1.32 -3.11
CA ARG A 53 -2.57 -2.51 -3.57
C ARG A 53 -2.12 -2.90 -4.98
N PRO A 54 -1.81 -4.17 -5.26
CA PRO A 54 -1.62 -4.65 -6.63
C PRO A 54 -2.83 -4.40 -7.51
N THR A 55 -2.65 -3.84 -8.71
CA THR A 55 -3.76 -3.51 -9.62
C THR A 55 -4.42 -4.73 -10.26
N GLY A 56 -3.72 -5.88 -10.27
CA GLY A 56 -4.19 -7.15 -10.86
C GLY A 56 -4.88 -8.12 -9.90
N VAL A 57 -4.99 -7.78 -8.61
CA VAL A 57 -5.57 -8.65 -7.58
C VAL A 57 -6.79 -7.96 -6.98
N ARG A 58 -7.98 -8.56 -7.13
CA ARG A 58 -9.16 -8.15 -6.34
C ARG A 58 -9.07 -8.85 -4.99
N ALA A 59 -8.96 -8.06 -3.92
CA ALA A 59 -9.18 -8.51 -2.55
C ALA A 59 -10.64 -8.90 -2.34
#